data_AF-A0A1F6NUY8-F1
#
_entry.id   AF-A0A1F6NUY8-F1
#
_cell.length_a   1.000
_cell.length_b   1.000
_cell.length_c   1.000
_cell.angle_alpha   90.00
_cell.angle_beta   90.00
_cell.angle_gamma   90.00
#
_symmetry.space_group_name_H-M   'P 1'
#
loop_
_entity.id
_entity.type
_entity.pdbx_description
1 polymer ?
#
loop_
_entity_poly.entity_id
_entity_poly.type
_entity_poly.pdbx_seq_one_letter_code
_entity_poly.pdbx_strand_id
1 'polypeptide(L)'
;MYRCPAGAPFCVDGACVNTTTPINVHRCQDLDTGKNLGERGYTKSYLNDALISTERDECIDDRNLLEYYCAPNSPMPVVSSSVFTCPTELPICYDGRCMNSTTLDEVLEDEVPF
;
A
#
# COMPACT_ATOMS: atom_id res chain seq x y z
N MET A 1 -14.26 1.55 -28.74
CA MET A 1 -13.45 0.35 -28.43
C MET A 1 -12.42 0.20 -29.55
N TYR A 2 -11.16 0.56 -29.32
CA TYR A 2 -10.09 0.41 -30.32
C TYR A 2 -9.62 -1.04 -30.35
N ARG A 3 -9.47 -1.63 -31.54
CA ARG A 3 -8.96 -2.98 -31.71
C ARG A 3 -7.55 -2.91 -32.28
N CYS A 4 -6.62 -3.61 -31.63
CA CYS A 4 -5.23 -3.69 -32.07
C CYS A 4 -5.09 -4.51 -33.38
N PRO A 5 -4.09 -4.19 -34.22
CA PRO A 5 -3.85 -4.89 -35.48
C PRO A 5 -3.35 -6.33 -35.25
N ALA A 6 -3.55 -7.21 -36.23
CA ALA A 6 -3.21 -8.63 -36.12
C ALA A 6 -1.73 -8.92 -35.82
N GLY A 7 -0.83 -8.02 -36.24
CA GLY A 7 0.60 -8.10 -35.95
C GLY A 7 1.01 -7.60 -34.58
N ALA A 8 0.08 -7.17 -33.72
CA ALA A 8 0.30 -6.73 -32.34
C ALA A 8 -1.02 -6.77 -31.56
N PRO A 9 -1.64 -7.95 -31.37
CA PRO A 9 -3.06 -8.05 -31.00
C PRO A 9 -3.38 -7.65 -29.55
N PHE A 10 -2.37 -7.42 -28.70
CA PHE A 10 -2.54 -7.17 -27.28
C PHE A 10 -2.45 -5.67 -26.97
N CYS A 11 -3.40 -5.12 -26.21
CA CYS A 11 -3.36 -3.73 -25.74
C CYS A 11 -2.76 -3.68 -24.34
N VAL A 12 -1.66 -2.95 -24.18
CA VAL A 12 -0.92 -2.79 -22.91
C VAL A 12 -0.55 -1.32 -22.79
N ASP A 13 -0.99 -0.66 -21.71
CA ASP A 13 -0.75 0.77 -21.45
C ASP A 13 -1.08 1.70 -22.64
N GLY A 14 -2.14 1.38 -23.37
CA GLY A 14 -2.59 2.15 -24.53
C GLY A 14 -1.82 1.89 -25.83
N ALA A 15 -0.86 0.94 -25.83
CA ALA A 15 -0.10 0.53 -27.00
C ALA A 15 -0.43 -0.91 -27.42
N CYS A 16 -0.36 -1.18 -28.72
CA CYS A 16 -0.53 -2.52 -29.27
C CYS A 16 0.81 -3.24 -29.35
N VAL A 17 0.94 -4.42 -28.73
CA VAL A 17 2.20 -5.18 -28.65
C VAL A 17 2.06 -6.60 -29.22
N ASN A 18 3.17 -7.14 -29.73
CA ASN A 18 3.27 -8.48 -30.32
C ASN A 18 4.14 -9.40 -29.45
N THR A 19 3.68 -9.69 -28.23
CA THR A 19 4.43 -10.54 -27.31
C THR A 19 3.59 -11.75 -26.91
N THR A 20 4.12 -12.95 -27.14
CA THR A 20 3.59 -14.23 -26.62
C THR A 20 4.04 -14.50 -25.17
N THR A 21 4.93 -13.66 -24.62
CA THR A 21 5.26 -13.69 -23.21
C THR A 21 4.04 -13.27 -22.42
N PRO A 22 3.55 -14.06 -21.45
CA PRO A 22 2.55 -13.59 -20.51
C PRO A 22 3.11 -12.34 -19.85
N ILE A 23 2.51 -11.18 -20.15
CA ILE A 23 2.86 -9.94 -19.48
C ILE A 23 2.29 -10.09 -18.10
N ASN A 24 3.16 -10.43 -17.15
CA ASN A 24 2.84 -10.44 -15.75
C ASN A 24 2.58 -9.00 -15.32
N VAL A 25 1.31 -8.61 -15.31
CA VAL A 25 0.91 -7.27 -14.89
C VAL A 25 0.96 -7.24 -13.37
N HIS A 26 2.06 -6.70 -12.83
CA HIS A 26 2.14 -6.35 -11.41
C HIS A 26 1.37 -5.07 -11.15
N ARG A 27 0.44 -5.11 -10.20
CA ARG A 27 -0.21 -3.91 -9.67
C ARG A 27 0.00 -3.86 -8.18
N CYS A 28 0.11 -2.64 -7.68
CA CYS A 28 0.16 -2.36 -6.27
C CYS A 28 -0.96 -1.36 -5.96
N GLN A 29 -1.69 -1.60 -4.89
CA GLN A 29 -2.72 -0.72 -4.38
C GLN A 29 -2.41 -0.37 -2.93
N ASP A 30 -2.21 0.91 -2.70
CA ASP A 30 -1.99 1.49 -1.38
C ASP A 30 -3.32 2.08 -0.89
N LEU A 31 -3.83 1.64 0.26
CA LEU A 31 -5.17 2.00 0.72
C LEU A 31 -5.22 3.31 1.53
N ASP A 32 -4.09 3.82 2.01
CA ASP A 32 -3.98 5.09 2.75
C ASP A 32 -3.38 6.24 1.92
N THR A 33 -3.11 5.97 0.64
CA THR A 33 -2.56 6.89 -0.35
C THR A 33 -1.10 7.29 -0.15
N GLY A 34 -0.26 6.40 0.39
CA GLY A 34 1.19 6.49 0.23
C GLY A 34 1.95 6.25 1.51
N LYS A 35 2.51 7.31 2.08
CA LYS A 35 3.21 7.25 3.38
C LYS A 35 2.40 8.04 4.39
N ASN A 36 1.23 7.51 4.77
CA ASN A 36 0.29 8.21 5.63
C ASN A 36 0.36 7.67 7.06
N LEU A 37 1.41 8.10 7.76
CA LEU A 37 1.71 7.62 9.11
C LEU A 37 0.58 7.82 10.13
N GLY A 38 -0.36 8.74 9.89
CA GLY A 38 -1.46 9.03 10.83
C GLY A 38 -2.69 8.13 10.64
N GLU A 39 -2.72 7.35 9.55
CA GLU A 39 -3.82 6.46 9.22
C GLU A 39 -3.35 5.02 9.24
N ARG A 40 -4.29 4.12 9.54
CA ARG A 40 -3.98 2.70 9.48
C ARG A 40 -4.02 2.26 8.03
N GLY A 41 -2.87 1.94 7.45
CA GLY A 41 -2.79 1.56 6.05
C GLY A 41 -2.70 0.06 5.81
N TYR A 42 -2.93 -0.26 4.53
CA TYR A 42 -2.75 -1.58 3.97
C TYR A 42 -2.27 -1.43 2.54
N THR A 43 -1.28 -2.25 2.17
CA THR A 43 -0.81 -2.34 0.80
C THR A 43 -1.10 -3.71 0.22
N LYS A 44 -1.76 -3.74 -0.93
CA LYS A 44 -2.11 -4.95 -1.67
C LYS A 44 -1.29 -5.08 -2.93
N SER A 45 -0.77 -6.28 -3.19
CA SER A 45 -0.09 -6.59 -4.44
C SER A 45 -0.89 -7.59 -5.27
N TYR A 46 -0.86 -7.39 -6.58
CA TYR A 46 -1.57 -8.21 -7.54
C TYR A 46 -0.65 -8.65 -8.67
N LEU A 47 -0.84 -9.88 -9.12
CA LEU A 47 -0.25 -10.43 -10.33
C LEU A 47 -1.36 -10.89 -11.26
N ASN A 48 -1.48 -10.27 -12.44
CA ASN A 48 -2.54 -10.60 -13.40
C ASN A 48 -3.94 -10.54 -12.76
N ASP A 49 -4.21 -9.46 -12.03
CA ASP A 49 -5.43 -9.21 -11.24
C ASP A 49 -5.68 -10.15 -10.04
N ALA A 50 -4.89 -11.20 -9.86
CA ALA A 50 -4.96 -12.05 -8.67
C ALA A 50 -4.23 -11.37 -7.50
N LEU A 51 -4.89 -11.25 -6.35
CA LEU A 51 -4.26 -10.80 -5.11
C LEU A 51 -3.20 -11.81 -4.68
N ILE A 52 -1.95 -11.37 -4.51
CA ILE A 52 -0.84 -12.25 -4.10
C ILE A 52 -0.32 -11.92 -2.69
N SER A 53 -0.44 -10.67 -2.23
CA SER A 53 -0.12 -10.31 -0.85
C SER A 53 -0.97 -9.15 -0.35
N THR A 54 -1.10 -9.06 0.97
CA THR A 54 -1.66 -7.91 1.67
C THR A 54 -0.78 -7.65 2.88
N GLU A 55 -0.10 -6.52 2.88
CA GLU A 55 0.70 -6.03 3.98
C GLU A 55 -0.11 -4.96 4.73
N ARG A 56 0.17 -4.82 6.02
CA ARG A 56 -0.49 -3.89 6.93
C ARG A 56 0.59 -3.14 7.68
N ASP A 57 0.39 -1.85 7.90
CA ASP A 57 1.32 -1.08 8.73
C ASP A 57 1.29 -1.57 10.17
N GLU A 58 2.46 -1.60 10.79
CA GLU A 58 2.63 -2.18 12.11
C GLU A 58 3.57 -1.35 12.98
N CYS A 59 3.20 -1.20 14.25
CA CYS A 59 4.07 -0.59 15.23
C CYS A 59 5.15 -1.60 15.63
N ILE A 60 6.40 -1.27 15.33
CA ILE A 60 7.57 -2.05 15.76
C ILE A 60 7.77 -1.84 17.27
N ASP A 61 7.60 -0.60 17.72
CA ASP A 61 7.62 -0.18 19.11
C ASP A 61 6.69 1.02 19.32
N ASP A 62 6.76 1.66 20.48
CA ASP A 62 5.91 2.79 20.88
C ASP A 62 6.12 4.05 20.04
N ARG A 63 7.19 4.14 19.24
CA ARG A 63 7.51 5.31 18.43
C ARG A 63 7.87 5.01 16.98
N ASN A 64 8.04 3.77 16.59
CA ASN A 64 8.46 3.39 15.24
C ASN A 64 7.38 2.58 14.53
N LEU A 65 6.94 3.10 13.38
CA LEU A 65 5.97 2.50 12.48
C LEU A 65 6.69 1.86 11.29
N LEU A 66 6.42 0.59 11.00
CA LEU A 66 6.71 -0.02 9.72
C LEU A 66 5.57 0.29 8.76
N GLU A 67 5.85 1.13 7.77
CA GLU A 67 4.91 1.51 6.73
C GLU A 67 5.12 0.64 5.49
N TYR A 68 4.04 0.08 4.95
CA TYR A 68 4.00 -0.57 3.65
C TYR A 68 3.27 0.31 2.64
N TYR A 69 3.94 0.57 1.52
CA TYR A 69 3.43 1.49 0.51
C TYR A 69 3.76 1.02 -0.91
N CYS A 70 3.02 1.54 -1.89
CA CYS A 70 3.32 1.29 -3.30
C CYS A 70 4.41 2.23 -3.83
N ALA A 71 5.64 1.72 -3.96
CA ALA A 71 6.73 2.48 -4.54
C ALA A 71 6.60 2.54 -6.08
N PRO A 72 6.72 3.73 -6.70
CA PRO A 72 6.77 3.87 -8.15
C PRO A 72 8.14 3.44 -8.68
N ASN A 73 8.37 2.13 -8.76
CA ASN A 73 9.54 1.60 -9.45
C ASN A 73 9.21 1.46 -10.94
N SER A 74 10.10 1.90 -11.83
CA SER A 74 9.94 1.69 -13.28
C SER A 74 10.35 0.25 -13.62
N PRO A 75 9.55 -0.54 -14.36
CA PRO A 75 8.33 -0.19 -15.09
C PRO A 75 6.98 -0.46 -14.37
N MET A 76 6.96 -1.04 -13.16
CA MET A 76 5.71 -1.38 -12.45
C MET A 76 5.80 -1.08 -10.94
N PRO A 77 4.72 -0.56 -10.32
CA PRO A 77 4.71 -0.28 -8.89
C PRO A 77 4.82 -1.58 -8.09
N VAL A 78 5.65 -1.56 -7.06
CA VAL A 78 5.89 -2.70 -6.18
C VAL A 78 5.62 -2.32 -4.73
N VAL A 79 5.24 -3.31 -3.93
CA VAL A 79 5.19 -3.13 -2.48
C VAL A 79 6.59 -2.86 -1.98
N SER A 80 6.72 -1.80 -1.21
CA SER A 80 7.93 -1.43 -0.50
C SER A 80 7.56 -1.19 0.96
N SER A 81 8.54 -1.22 1.83
CA SER A 81 8.35 -0.80 3.22
C SER A 81 9.45 0.14 3.68
N SER A 82 9.18 0.89 4.74
CA SER A 82 10.16 1.73 5.42
C SER A 82 9.76 1.89 6.88
N VAL A 83 10.76 1.99 7.75
CA VAL A 83 10.53 2.33 9.15
C VAL A 83 10.55 3.84 9.31
N PHE A 84 9.49 4.39 9.88
CA PHE A 84 9.37 5.79 10.23
C PHE A 84 9.26 5.95 11.74
N THR A 85 10.01 6.90 12.29
CA THR A 85 9.77 7.37 13.65
C THR A 85 8.58 8.33 13.62
N CYS A 86 7.61 8.09 14.49
CA CYS A 86 6.43 8.91 14.63
C CYS A 86 6.80 10.38 14.93
N PRO A 87 6.13 11.34 14.27
CA PRO A 87 6.44 12.76 14.40
C PRO A 87 6.03 13.29 15.77
N THR A 88 6.56 14.45 16.16
CA THR A 88 6.28 15.07 17.48
C THR A 88 4.79 15.34 17.73
N GLU A 89 4.03 15.63 16.68
CA GLU A 89 2.60 15.92 16.76
C GLU A 89 1.73 14.65 16.92
N LEU A 90 2.28 13.48 16.57
CA LEU A 90 1.63 12.17 16.69
C LEU A 90 2.64 11.17 17.30
N PRO A 91 3.12 11.39 18.53
CA PRO A 91 4.35 10.78 19.02
C PRO A 91 4.23 9.29 19.38
N ILE A 92 3.02 8.72 19.35
CA ILE A 92 2.75 7.36 19.82
C ILE A 92 2.37 6.49 18.63
N CYS A 93 3.08 5.39 18.40
CA CYS A 93 2.62 4.37 17.47
C CYS A 93 1.63 3.44 18.17
N TYR A 94 0.42 3.33 17.62
CA TYR A 94 -0.60 2.40 18.09
C TYR A 94 -1.44 1.86 16.93
N ASP A 95 -1.70 0.54 16.94
CA ASP A 95 -2.52 -0.16 15.92
C ASP A 95 -2.11 0.10 14.45
N GLY A 96 -0.80 0.27 14.20
CA GLY A 96 -0.27 0.49 12.86
C GLY A 96 -0.43 1.92 12.35
N ARG A 97 -0.45 2.90 13.24
CA ARG A 97 -0.43 4.34 12.91
C ARG A 97 0.14 5.17 14.05
N CYS A 98 0.65 6.34 13.72
CA CYS A 98 1.07 7.37 14.65
C CYS A 98 -0.13 8.21 15.12
N MET A 99 -0.28 8.35 16.44
CA MET A 99 -1.38 9.03 17.10
C MET A 99 -0.86 9.99 18.16
N ASN A 100 -1.67 10.99 18.53
CA ASN A 100 -1.41 11.79 19.74
C ASN A 100 -2.07 11.16 20.97
N SER A 101 -1.65 11.59 22.16
CA SER A 101 -2.16 11.04 23.42
C SER A 101 -3.67 11.20 23.56
N THR A 102 -4.23 12.35 23.14
CA THR A 102 -5.67 12.61 23.21
C THR A 102 -6.46 11.59 22.38
N THR A 103 -6.03 11.32 21.14
CA THR A 103 -6.69 10.34 20.28
C THR A 103 -6.50 8.91 20.75
N LEU A 104 -5.38 8.62 21.42
CA LEU A 104 -5.15 7.29 22.00
C LEU A 104 -6.09 7.05 23.19
N ASP A 105 -6.25 8.04 24.07
CA ASP A 105 -7.15 7.94 25.23
C ASP A 105 -8.59 7.65 24.78
N GLU A 106 -9.09 8.35 23.75
CA GLU A 106 -10.41 8.10 23.15
C GLU A 106 -10.56 6.66 22.64
N VAL A 107 -9.56 6.13 21.93
CA VAL A 107 -9.59 4.75 21.42
C VAL A 107 -9.56 3.74 22.56
N LEU A 108 -8.78 3.97 23.61
CA LEU A 108 -8.69 3.04 24.73
C LEU A 108 -9.97 3.03 25.59
N GLU A 109 -10.70 4.14 25.66
CA GLU A 109 -12.00 4.22 26.33
C GLU A 109 -13.09 3.45 25.57
N ASP A 110 -13.07 3.49 24.24
CA ASP A 110 -14.04 2.77 23.39
C ASP A 110 -13.85 1.23 23.39
N GLU A 111 -12.64 0.74 23.68
CA GLU A 111 -12.32 -0.70 23.73
C GLU A 111 -12.62 -1.36 25.09
N VAL A 112 -13.19 -0.61 26.07
CA VAL A 112 -13.60 -1.18 27.36
C VAL A 112 -14.92 -1.94 27.19
N PRO A 113 -14.95 -3.29 27.29
CA PRO A 113 -16.20 -4.02 27.22
C PRO A 113 -17.01 -3.76 28.50
N PHE A 114 -18.25 -3.31 28.34
CA PHE A 114 -19.25 -3.22 29.43
C PHE A 114 -19.49 -4.57 30.11
#